data_AF-A0A972EYI8-F1
#
_entry.id   AF-A0A972EYI8-F1
#
_cell.length_a   1.000
_cell.length_b   1.000
_cell.length_c   1.000
_cell.angle_alpha   90.00
_cell.angle_beta   90.00
_cell.angle_gamma   90.00
#
_symmetry.space_group_name_H-M   'P 1'
#
loop_
_entity.id
_entity.type
_entity.pdbx_description
1 polymer ?
#
loop_
_entity_poly.entity_id
_entity_poly.type
_entity_poly.pdbx_seq_one_letter_code
_entity_poly.pdbx_strand_id
1 'polypeptide(L)'
;MHIAQRLKISLVLFFFVLCASCAGIPTQSQEITSTPTFFQPAPLQPTPIPEEPVLFVSNGVPEDWLKKIDGFPHISKTEQKEQANLFFTVHIGKFIEPQVFSSTRVYGVVEPFFTIRDEISSNELKDLWSGKAVEGQHQTLVVTEETAQVIGAVWGKPAGEVQIIPSDGLLAYCEEHPEALAILPFEDLSPRWKVLRLDGLSPLDKFLAVDRYPLTIHYTLQSHLSNPSMVSEIVELFSDALPLTNRDESKMTVLMMTGTTAITRVLAYKISIKGMEYPIAAVQDWFVNADLKHVSNESPLVEGCLVPDEFSSSLVFCTPPDMIEVLELLGVNIIELTGNHINDHGPENLEYTLKAYRDRGWHVYAAGNTVEEARSPLLIESNGNKVAFIGCNAVGPATVFAKEGRAGAAECDFEYLFSEIRELKQKGYIVVTTYQHEEEENLMYFEKISKDFQLAAEAGADIVQGSQAHSPMGFEFVGDHLIHYGLGNFLFDQMVEWNRREFIDRHILYNGKYINTELLTATLVDWSRPTPMTEEERTQLLKEIFTVSLKRKNENK
;
A
#
# COMPACT_ATOMS: atom_id res chain seq x y z
N MET A 1 37.98 -11.30 -35.87
CA MET A 1 38.26 -11.45 -37.32
C MET A 1 37.11 -10.78 -38.07
N HIS A 2 37.38 -9.62 -38.68
CA HIS A 2 36.56 -8.81 -39.64
C HIS A 2 35.11 -8.41 -39.30
N ILE A 3 34.53 -7.24 -39.61
CA ILE A 3 34.86 -5.91 -40.19
C ILE A 3 33.63 -5.04 -39.80
N ALA A 4 33.74 -4.01 -38.97
CA ALA A 4 33.67 -2.57 -39.29
C ALA A 4 32.58 -2.10 -40.30
N GLN A 5 31.65 -1.25 -39.84
CA GLN A 5 31.36 0.02 -40.52
C GLN A 5 30.73 1.06 -39.57
N ARG A 6 31.31 2.26 -39.59
CA ARG A 6 30.99 3.46 -38.83
C ARG A 6 30.08 4.36 -39.67
N LEU A 7 29.14 5.08 -39.04
CA LEU A 7 28.58 6.31 -39.59
C LEU A 7 28.81 7.45 -38.58
N LYS A 8 29.47 8.51 -39.03
CA LYS A 8 29.80 9.73 -38.27
C LYS A 8 29.71 10.91 -39.25
N ILE A 9 29.25 12.06 -38.74
CA ILE A 9 29.61 13.45 -39.18
C ILE A 9 28.89 13.94 -40.46
N SER A 10 28.35 15.16 -40.62
CA SER A 10 28.35 16.39 -39.81
C SER A 10 27.29 17.40 -40.28
N LEU A 11 26.99 18.33 -39.36
CA LEU A 11 26.49 19.70 -39.52
C LEU A 11 27.21 20.50 -40.63
N VAL A 12 26.48 21.30 -41.41
CA VAL A 12 27.05 22.42 -42.20
C VAL A 12 26.17 23.66 -42.08
N LEU A 13 26.71 24.67 -41.40
CA LEU A 13 26.34 26.08 -41.47
C LEU A 13 27.20 26.74 -42.56
N PHE A 14 26.64 27.60 -43.41
CA PHE A 14 27.43 28.57 -44.17
C PHE A 14 26.67 29.89 -44.40
N PHE A 15 27.32 30.97 -43.98
CA PHE A 15 27.03 32.38 -44.24
C PHE A 15 27.85 32.81 -45.48
N PHE A 16 27.34 33.64 -46.41
CA PHE A 16 28.12 34.71 -47.09
C PHE A 16 27.27 35.63 -48.02
N VAL A 17 27.31 36.92 -47.67
CA VAL A 17 27.29 38.24 -48.35
C VAL A 17 26.98 38.43 -49.87
N LEU A 18 26.20 39.51 -50.10
CA LEU A 18 25.92 40.39 -51.25
C LEU A 18 26.71 40.28 -52.58
N CYS A 19 25.97 40.46 -53.68
CA CYS A 19 26.35 41.35 -54.80
C CYS A 19 25.12 41.86 -55.59
N ALA A 20 25.22 43.09 -56.10
CA ALA A 20 24.18 43.90 -56.72
C ALA A 20 23.98 43.62 -58.22
N SER A 21 22.78 43.93 -58.74
CA SER A 21 22.61 44.37 -60.14
C SER A 21 21.28 45.11 -60.34
N CYS A 22 21.39 46.27 -61.00
CA CYS A 22 20.36 47.24 -61.31
C CYS A 22 19.32 46.76 -62.34
N ALA A 23 18.08 47.25 -62.25
CA ALA A 23 17.21 47.43 -63.42
C ALA A 23 16.24 48.61 -63.21
N GLY A 24 16.10 49.39 -64.29
CA GLY A 24 15.51 50.73 -64.38
C GLY A 24 14.07 50.93 -63.92
N ILE A 25 13.84 52.15 -63.44
CA ILE A 25 12.55 52.75 -63.09
C ILE A 25 11.90 53.35 -64.35
N PRO A 26 10.60 53.14 -64.61
CA PRO A 26 9.86 53.96 -65.55
C PRO A 26 9.36 55.25 -64.88
N THR A 27 9.67 56.38 -65.49
CA THR A 27 9.20 57.71 -65.13
C THR A 27 7.73 57.87 -65.51
N GLN A 28 6.84 58.00 -64.53
CA GLN A 28 5.51 58.61 -64.73
C GLN A 28 5.48 59.95 -63.98
N SER A 29 5.31 61.02 -64.74
CA SER A 29 4.98 62.35 -64.23
C SER A 29 3.53 62.36 -63.76
N GLN A 30 3.32 62.52 -62.45
CA GLN A 30 2.03 62.95 -61.91
C GLN A 30 2.19 64.26 -61.16
N GLU A 31 1.38 65.22 -61.58
CA GLU A 31 1.24 66.56 -61.01
C GLU A 31 0.85 66.47 -59.54
N ILE A 32 1.60 67.18 -58.69
CA ILE A 32 1.29 67.31 -57.27
C ILE A 32 0.22 68.38 -57.12
N THR A 33 -1.05 67.97 -57.05
CA THR A 33 -2.12 68.80 -56.47
C THR A 33 -2.12 68.60 -54.96
N SER A 34 -1.48 69.52 -54.24
CA SER A 34 -1.45 69.52 -52.78
C SER A 34 -2.76 70.11 -52.22
N THR A 35 -3.75 69.25 -52.00
CA THR A 35 -4.84 69.55 -51.04
C THR A 35 -4.40 69.00 -49.69
N PRO A 36 -4.38 69.78 -48.59
CA PRO A 36 -3.99 69.28 -47.29
C PRO A 36 -5.05 68.30 -46.78
N THR A 37 -4.74 67.01 -46.79
CA THR A 37 -5.53 65.99 -46.09
C THR A 37 -5.28 66.15 -44.61
N PHE A 38 -6.33 66.47 -43.84
CA PHE A 38 -6.26 66.44 -42.38
C PHE A 38 -5.82 65.04 -41.92
N PHE A 39 -4.75 64.98 -41.13
CA PHE A 39 -4.32 63.75 -40.46
C PHE A 39 -5.41 63.37 -39.45
N GLN A 40 -6.26 62.40 -39.78
CA GLN A 40 -7.11 61.74 -38.80
C GLN A 40 -6.23 60.74 -38.03
N PRO A 41 -6.03 60.90 -36.71
CA PRO A 41 -5.42 59.84 -35.92
C PRO A 41 -6.23 58.56 -36.11
N ALA A 42 -5.56 57.43 -36.32
CA ALA A 42 -6.23 56.14 -36.20
C ALA A 42 -6.95 56.12 -34.84
N PRO A 43 -8.24 55.72 -34.77
CA PRO A 43 -8.91 55.62 -33.49
C PRO A 43 -8.05 54.74 -32.58
N LEU A 44 -7.70 55.27 -31.41
CA LEU A 44 -7.06 54.49 -30.35
C LEU A 44 -7.88 53.21 -30.21
N GLN A 45 -7.29 52.06 -30.51
CA GLN A 45 -7.87 50.80 -30.07
C GLN A 45 -8.05 50.95 -28.56
N PRO A 46 -9.26 50.74 -28.01
CA PRO A 46 -9.43 50.79 -26.57
C PRO A 46 -8.40 49.84 -25.97
N THR A 47 -7.55 50.38 -25.09
CA THR A 47 -6.67 49.56 -24.26
C THR A 47 -7.57 48.47 -23.66
N PRO A 48 -7.24 47.17 -23.82
CA PRO A 48 -8.02 46.11 -23.19
C PRO A 48 -8.17 46.47 -21.73
N ILE A 49 -9.43 46.55 -21.25
CA ILE A 49 -9.68 46.68 -19.82
C ILE A 49 -8.92 45.51 -19.17
N PRO A 50 -8.09 45.74 -18.15
CA PRO A 50 -7.39 44.67 -17.46
C PRO A 50 -8.41 43.60 -17.09
N GLU A 51 -8.22 42.39 -17.60
CA GLU A 51 -9.09 41.28 -17.29
C GLU A 51 -8.78 40.85 -15.85
N GLU A 52 -9.68 41.15 -14.92
CA GLU A 52 -9.48 40.81 -13.51
C GLU A 52 -9.88 39.35 -13.25
N PRO A 53 -9.05 38.56 -12.52
CA PRO A 53 -9.41 37.20 -12.13
C PRO A 53 -10.59 37.19 -11.16
N VAL A 54 -11.70 36.56 -11.57
CA VAL A 54 -12.90 36.35 -10.75
C VAL A 54 -13.22 34.86 -10.68
N LEU A 55 -13.06 34.30 -9.48
CA LEU A 55 -13.19 32.88 -9.18
C LEU A 55 -14.58 32.53 -8.63
N PHE A 56 -15.23 31.61 -9.33
CA PHE A 56 -16.35 30.84 -8.80
C PHE A 56 -15.84 29.52 -8.22
N VAL A 57 -16.26 29.19 -7.00
CA VAL A 57 -15.97 27.90 -6.34
C VAL A 57 -17.27 27.15 -6.14
N SER A 58 -17.38 25.91 -6.63
CA SER A 58 -18.58 25.10 -6.42
C SER A 58 -18.65 24.56 -4.99
N ASN A 59 -19.84 24.13 -4.58
CA ASN A 59 -20.02 23.36 -3.35
C ASN A 59 -19.17 22.07 -3.40
N GLY A 60 -18.82 21.55 -2.22
CA GLY A 60 -18.05 20.30 -2.07
C GLY A 60 -16.53 20.47 -2.06
N VAL A 61 -16.01 21.70 -2.12
CA VAL A 61 -14.59 21.96 -1.85
C VAL A 61 -14.36 21.91 -0.34
N PRO A 62 -13.37 21.13 0.16
CA PRO A 62 -13.03 21.05 1.58
C PRO A 62 -12.80 22.42 2.22
N GLU A 63 -13.20 22.58 3.48
CA GLU A 63 -13.16 23.87 4.18
C GLU A 63 -11.73 24.39 4.35
N ASP A 64 -10.76 23.51 4.55
CA ASP A 64 -9.34 23.84 4.64
C ASP A 64 -8.79 24.37 3.30
N TRP A 65 -9.26 23.84 2.17
CA TRP A 65 -8.90 24.34 0.84
C TRP A 65 -9.56 25.70 0.57
N LEU A 66 -10.83 25.88 0.96
CA LEU A 66 -11.51 27.17 0.85
C LEU A 66 -10.73 28.26 1.58
N LYS A 67 -10.27 28.00 2.81
CA LYS A 67 -9.46 28.95 3.60
C LYS A 67 -8.15 29.34 2.89
N LYS A 68 -7.49 28.39 2.21
CA LYS A 68 -6.26 28.67 1.45
C LYS A 68 -6.56 29.52 0.20
N ILE A 69 -7.61 29.16 -0.54
CA ILE A 69 -8.04 29.87 -1.75
C ILE A 69 -8.48 31.30 -1.42
N ASP A 70 -9.17 31.51 -0.28
CA ASP A 70 -9.57 32.84 0.21
C ASP A 70 -8.38 33.77 0.47
N GLY A 71 -7.18 33.21 0.65
CA GLY A 71 -5.94 33.95 0.84
C GLY A 71 -5.23 34.36 -0.45
N PHE A 72 -5.72 33.98 -1.64
CA PHE A 72 -5.02 34.27 -2.89
C PHE A 72 -5.00 35.76 -3.23
N PRO A 73 -3.81 36.33 -3.55
CA PRO A 73 -3.71 37.73 -3.92
C PRO A 73 -4.30 37.94 -5.32
N HIS A 74 -4.94 39.10 -5.53
CA HIS A 74 -5.42 39.55 -6.85
C HIS A 74 -6.45 38.64 -7.54
N ILE A 75 -7.09 37.73 -6.80
CA ILE A 75 -8.23 36.93 -7.27
C ILE A 75 -9.46 37.29 -6.43
N SER A 76 -10.51 37.79 -7.08
CA SER A 76 -11.79 38.07 -6.40
C SER A 76 -12.70 36.84 -6.46
N LYS A 77 -13.50 36.56 -5.42
CA LYS A 77 -14.49 35.46 -5.44
C LYS A 77 -15.89 35.95 -5.74
N THR A 78 -16.68 35.13 -6.42
CA THR A 78 -18.11 35.36 -6.65
C THR A 78 -18.92 34.08 -6.44
N GLU A 79 -20.15 34.24 -5.94
CA GLU A 79 -21.15 33.17 -5.87
C GLU A 79 -21.94 33.04 -7.20
N GLN A 80 -21.85 34.03 -8.10
CA GLN A 80 -22.58 34.07 -9.36
C GLN A 80 -21.69 33.58 -10.50
N LYS A 81 -22.01 32.41 -11.07
CA LYS A 81 -21.24 31.78 -12.16
C LYS A 81 -21.07 32.70 -13.36
N GLU A 82 -22.06 33.54 -13.65
CA GLU A 82 -22.09 34.43 -14.80
C GLU A 82 -21.08 35.59 -14.70
N GLN A 83 -20.58 35.86 -13.48
CA GLN A 83 -19.60 36.91 -13.21
C GLN A 83 -18.16 36.38 -13.17
N ALA A 84 -17.97 35.06 -13.21
CA ALA A 84 -16.67 34.43 -13.09
C ALA A 84 -16.00 34.18 -14.45
N ASN A 85 -14.67 34.24 -14.45
CA ASN A 85 -13.82 33.79 -15.56
C ASN A 85 -12.85 32.68 -15.13
N LEU A 86 -12.88 32.29 -13.86
CA LEU A 86 -12.23 31.11 -13.30
C LEU A 86 -13.29 30.25 -12.60
N PHE A 87 -13.25 28.95 -12.84
CA PHE A 87 -14.22 28.01 -12.29
C PHE A 87 -13.49 26.87 -11.60
N PHE A 88 -13.55 26.83 -10.27
CA PHE A 88 -13.05 25.70 -9.49
C PHE A 88 -14.23 24.81 -9.12
N THR A 89 -14.31 23.64 -9.75
CA THR A 89 -15.48 22.76 -9.71
C THR A 89 -15.14 21.36 -9.22
N VAL A 90 -16.12 20.71 -8.59
CA VAL A 90 -16.03 19.34 -8.07
C VAL A 90 -16.87 18.39 -8.94
N HIS A 91 -16.33 17.21 -9.28
CA HIS A 91 -17.05 16.18 -10.03
C HIS A 91 -16.51 14.76 -9.77
N ILE A 92 -17.29 13.75 -10.19
CA ILE A 92 -16.86 12.34 -10.26
C ILE A 92 -16.79 11.92 -11.73
N GLY A 93 -15.87 11.02 -12.04
CA GLY A 93 -15.72 10.41 -13.36
C GLY A 93 -14.61 11.08 -14.17
N LYS A 94 -14.76 11.15 -15.49
CA LYS A 94 -13.69 11.69 -16.35
C LYS A 94 -13.46 13.18 -16.10
N PHE A 95 -12.18 13.58 -16.20
CA PHE A 95 -11.78 14.98 -16.18
C PHE A 95 -12.58 15.83 -17.17
N ILE A 96 -12.89 17.05 -16.74
CA ILE A 96 -13.52 18.06 -17.59
C ILE A 96 -12.41 18.83 -18.33
N GLU A 97 -12.37 18.73 -19.65
CA GLU A 97 -11.43 19.49 -20.49
C GLU A 97 -12.12 20.71 -21.15
N PRO A 98 -11.40 21.84 -21.33
CA PRO A 98 -10.03 22.10 -20.88
C PRO A 98 -9.97 22.47 -19.39
N GLN A 99 -8.91 22.03 -18.71
CA GLN A 99 -8.58 22.40 -17.33
C GLN A 99 -7.16 22.97 -17.28
N VAL A 100 -6.91 23.94 -16.40
CA VAL A 100 -5.59 24.55 -16.18
C VAL A 100 -4.91 24.05 -14.90
N PHE A 101 -5.68 23.52 -13.95
CA PHE A 101 -5.19 22.83 -12.76
C PHE A 101 -6.18 21.73 -12.36
N SER A 102 -5.69 20.63 -11.79
CA SER A 102 -6.52 19.56 -11.25
C SER A 102 -5.92 18.96 -9.98
N SER A 103 -6.81 18.49 -9.11
CA SER A 103 -6.48 17.69 -7.93
C SER A 103 -7.48 16.55 -7.77
N THR A 104 -7.05 15.43 -7.20
CA THR A 104 -7.92 14.28 -6.91
C THR A 104 -7.95 13.99 -5.42
N ARG A 105 -9.10 13.54 -4.93
CA ARG A 105 -9.22 12.99 -3.57
C ARG A 105 -9.94 11.65 -3.65
N VAL A 106 -9.23 10.60 -3.23
CA VAL A 106 -9.70 9.22 -3.25
C VAL A 106 -10.28 8.87 -1.87
N TYR A 107 -11.47 8.28 -1.85
CA TYR A 107 -12.15 7.81 -0.64
C TYR A 107 -12.29 6.29 -0.66
N GLY A 108 -12.09 5.61 0.47
CA GLY A 108 -12.39 4.20 0.61
C GLY A 108 -13.77 3.98 1.24
N VAL A 109 -14.48 2.92 0.81
CA VAL A 109 -15.53 2.32 1.65
C VAL A 109 -14.87 1.35 2.61
N VAL A 110 -15.23 1.43 3.88
CA VAL A 110 -14.61 0.63 4.94
C VAL A 110 -15.65 -0.03 5.83
N GLU A 111 -15.26 -1.18 6.38
CA GLU A 111 -15.92 -1.88 7.48
C GLU A 111 -14.90 -2.08 8.61
N PRO A 112 -15.31 -2.27 9.88
CA PRO A 112 -14.38 -2.67 10.93
C PRO A 112 -13.62 -3.95 10.55
N PHE A 113 -12.37 -4.09 11.00
CA PHE A 113 -11.48 -5.20 10.61
C PHE A 113 -12.12 -6.60 10.72
N PHE A 114 -12.86 -6.86 11.80
CA PHE A 114 -13.49 -8.17 12.09
C PHE A 114 -14.78 -8.43 11.31
N THR A 115 -14.78 -8.16 10.00
CA THR A 115 -15.91 -8.35 9.09
C THR A 115 -15.47 -9.16 7.88
N ILE A 116 -16.39 -9.88 7.22
CA ILE A 116 -16.02 -10.92 6.23
C ILE A 116 -16.04 -10.42 4.78
N ARG A 117 -16.96 -9.53 4.43
CA ARG A 117 -17.21 -9.08 3.06
C ARG A 117 -15.98 -8.42 2.43
N ASP A 118 -15.58 -8.78 1.21
CA ASP A 118 -14.40 -8.14 0.58
C ASP A 118 -14.77 -7.07 -0.48
N GLU A 119 -16.03 -7.03 -0.94
CA GLU A 119 -16.44 -6.18 -2.07
C GLU A 119 -17.85 -5.61 -1.92
N ILE A 120 -18.04 -4.39 -2.40
CA ILE A 120 -19.32 -3.71 -2.56
C ILE A 120 -19.43 -3.10 -3.96
N SER A 121 -20.65 -3.03 -4.52
CA SER A 121 -20.85 -2.35 -5.82
C SER A 121 -21.09 -0.86 -5.64
N SER A 122 -20.69 -0.05 -6.62
CA SER A 122 -20.96 1.40 -6.58
C SER A 122 -22.45 1.74 -6.69
N ASN A 123 -23.26 0.86 -7.27
CA ASN A 123 -24.72 1.01 -7.29
C ASN A 123 -25.31 0.83 -5.90
N GLU A 124 -24.90 -0.22 -5.18
CA GLU A 124 -25.33 -0.46 -3.80
C GLU A 124 -24.97 0.72 -2.89
N LEU A 125 -23.74 1.24 -3.01
CA LEU A 125 -23.30 2.39 -2.24
C LEU A 125 -24.13 3.66 -2.51
N LYS A 126 -24.49 3.91 -3.78
CA LYS A 126 -25.36 5.03 -4.17
C LYS A 126 -26.80 4.84 -3.71
N ASP A 127 -27.29 3.60 -3.69
CA ASP A 127 -28.61 3.28 -3.19
C ASP A 127 -28.70 3.49 -1.67
N LEU A 128 -27.67 3.10 -0.90
CA LEU A 128 -27.52 3.45 0.52
C LEU A 128 -27.49 4.97 0.72
N TRP A 129 -26.68 5.70 -0.06
CA TRP A 129 -26.58 7.16 0.03
C TRP A 129 -27.91 7.88 -0.24
N SER A 130 -28.71 7.36 -1.17
CA SER A 130 -30.01 7.93 -1.57
C SER A 130 -31.18 7.41 -0.76
N GLY A 131 -30.94 6.56 0.25
CA GLY A 131 -31.96 6.02 1.13
C GLY A 131 -32.92 5.03 0.46
N LYS A 132 -32.49 4.38 -0.63
CA LYS A 132 -33.26 3.28 -1.22
C LYS A 132 -33.06 2.02 -0.38
N ALA A 133 -34.10 1.19 -0.30
CA ALA A 133 -33.98 -0.11 0.33
C ALA A 133 -32.94 -0.95 -0.42
N VAL A 134 -31.93 -1.40 0.30
CA VAL A 134 -30.91 -2.32 -0.19
C VAL A 134 -31.15 -3.67 0.48
N GLU A 135 -31.24 -4.73 -0.33
CA GLU A 135 -31.26 -6.09 0.20
C GLU A 135 -29.82 -6.48 0.57
N GLY A 136 -29.56 -6.81 1.84
CA GLY A 136 -28.23 -7.20 2.28
C GLY A 136 -28.01 -7.03 3.77
N GLN A 137 -26.75 -7.24 4.18
CA GLN A 137 -26.30 -7.08 5.57
C GLN A 137 -26.19 -5.63 6.01
N HIS A 138 -25.93 -4.71 5.07
CA HIS A 138 -25.71 -3.30 5.38
C HIS A 138 -26.91 -2.46 4.99
N GLN A 139 -27.31 -1.59 5.91
CA GLN A 139 -28.49 -0.72 5.75
C GLN A 139 -28.15 0.74 6.08
N THR A 140 -27.05 0.97 6.79
CA THR A 140 -26.62 2.29 7.25
C THR A 140 -25.26 2.64 6.65
N LEU A 141 -25.15 3.86 6.11
CA LEU A 141 -23.89 4.45 5.66
C LEU A 141 -23.48 5.56 6.63
N VAL A 142 -22.24 5.53 7.08
CA VAL A 142 -21.70 6.45 8.08
C VAL A 142 -20.62 7.32 7.44
N VAL A 143 -20.69 8.62 7.67
CA VAL A 143 -19.71 9.57 7.13
C VAL A 143 -19.43 10.67 8.14
N THR A 144 -18.31 11.36 8.00
CA THR A 144 -18.06 12.62 8.69
C THR A 144 -18.84 13.76 8.04
N GLU A 145 -18.99 14.89 8.73
CA GLU A 145 -19.62 16.09 8.16
C GLU A 145 -18.90 16.56 6.89
N GLU A 146 -17.56 16.55 6.88
CA GLU A 146 -16.75 16.91 5.71
C GLU A 146 -17.00 15.95 4.54
N THR A 147 -16.94 14.65 4.77
CA THR A 147 -17.23 13.64 3.74
C THR A 147 -18.67 13.79 3.24
N ALA A 148 -19.63 14.08 4.12
CA ALA A 148 -21.02 14.30 3.75
C ALA A 148 -21.18 15.48 2.78
N GLN A 149 -20.46 16.57 3.02
CA GLN A 149 -20.46 17.76 2.15
C GLN A 149 -19.83 17.49 0.79
N VAL A 150 -18.67 16.81 0.76
CA VAL A 150 -17.95 16.49 -0.48
C VAL A 150 -18.77 15.52 -1.34
N ILE A 151 -19.16 14.37 -0.77
CA ILE A 151 -19.95 13.36 -1.49
C ILE A 151 -21.33 13.92 -1.86
N GLY A 152 -21.93 14.73 -0.99
CA GLY A 152 -23.21 15.38 -1.25
C GLY A 152 -23.20 16.37 -2.41
N ALA A 153 -22.04 16.98 -2.71
CA ALA A 153 -21.91 17.86 -3.87
C ALA A 153 -21.97 17.11 -5.21
N VAL A 154 -21.59 15.83 -5.23
CA VAL A 154 -21.49 15.01 -6.45
C VAL A 154 -22.63 13.99 -6.59
N TRP A 155 -23.15 13.46 -5.48
CA TRP A 155 -24.28 12.51 -5.46
C TRP A 155 -25.60 13.14 -5.04
N GLY A 156 -25.61 14.42 -4.68
CA GLY A 156 -26.76 15.09 -4.07
C GLY A 156 -26.83 14.85 -2.57
N LYS A 157 -27.70 15.60 -1.87
CA LYS A 157 -27.83 15.50 -0.41
C LYS A 157 -28.11 14.05 0.02
N PRO A 158 -27.48 13.58 1.11
CA PRO A 158 -27.77 12.25 1.62
C PRO A 158 -29.24 12.14 2.01
N ALA A 159 -29.81 10.96 1.81
CA ALA A 159 -31.18 10.62 2.19
C ALA A 159 -31.20 9.26 2.90
N GLY A 160 -32.31 8.92 3.55
CA GLY A 160 -32.43 7.66 4.29
C GLY A 160 -31.63 7.63 5.59
N GLU A 161 -31.01 6.49 5.89
CA GLU A 161 -30.32 6.21 7.17
C GLU A 161 -28.84 6.64 7.20
N VAL A 162 -28.41 7.57 6.35
CA VAL A 162 -27.03 8.08 6.40
C VAL A 162 -26.78 8.79 7.73
N GLN A 163 -25.83 8.28 8.52
CA GLN A 163 -25.44 8.84 9.80
C GLN A 163 -24.22 9.74 9.64
N ILE A 164 -24.31 10.97 10.13
CA ILE A 164 -23.17 11.90 10.18
C ILE A 164 -22.59 11.84 11.58
N ILE A 165 -21.37 11.31 11.70
CA ILE A 165 -20.69 11.08 12.98
C ILE A 165 -19.31 11.74 12.95
N PRO A 166 -18.86 12.37 14.05
CA PRO A 166 -17.49 12.87 14.19
C PRO A 166 -16.44 11.78 13.94
N SER A 167 -15.29 12.15 13.38
CA SER A 167 -14.23 11.20 12.99
C SER A 167 -13.75 10.30 14.13
N ASP A 168 -13.72 10.80 15.37
CA ASP A 168 -13.25 10.09 16.57
C ASP A 168 -14.25 9.03 17.09
N GLY A 169 -15.55 9.17 16.80
CA GLY A 169 -16.59 8.20 17.15
C GLY A 169 -16.92 7.18 16.06
N LEU A 170 -16.46 7.43 14.83
CA LEU A 170 -16.91 6.71 13.63
C LEU A 170 -16.57 5.21 13.67
N LEU A 171 -15.34 4.85 14.06
CA LEU A 171 -14.96 3.44 14.20
C LEU A 171 -15.73 2.71 15.29
N ALA A 172 -15.84 3.33 16.47
CA ALA A 172 -16.58 2.73 17.59
C ALA A 172 -18.05 2.49 17.22
N TYR A 173 -18.67 3.44 16.52
CA TYR A 173 -20.03 3.28 16.03
C TYR A 173 -20.16 2.07 15.09
N CYS A 174 -19.30 1.95 14.08
CA CYS A 174 -19.33 0.81 13.15
C CYS A 174 -19.00 -0.53 13.84
N GLU A 175 -18.14 -0.55 14.85
CA GLU A 175 -17.89 -1.78 15.65
C GLU A 175 -19.12 -2.22 16.45
N GLU A 176 -19.98 -1.29 16.87
CA GLU A 176 -21.23 -1.57 17.61
C GLU A 176 -22.42 -1.87 16.69
N HIS A 177 -22.34 -1.48 15.41
CA HIS A 177 -23.41 -1.58 14.41
C HIS A 177 -22.90 -2.34 13.19
N PRO A 178 -22.93 -3.68 13.19
CA PRO A 178 -22.36 -4.51 12.11
C PRO A 178 -23.05 -4.33 10.75
N GLU A 179 -24.22 -3.68 10.71
CA GLU A 179 -24.93 -3.26 9.50
C GLU A 179 -24.45 -1.93 8.92
N ALA A 180 -23.50 -1.26 9.58
CA ALA A 180 -22.96 0.02 9.19
C ALA A 180 -21.63 -0.11 8.44
N LEU A 181 -21.52 0.59 7.32
CA LEU A 181 -20.25 0.81 6.61
C LEU A 181 -19.95 2.30 6.56
N ALA A 182 -18.68 2.67 6.38
CA ALA A 182 -18.28 4.06 6.32
C ALA A 182 -17.58 4.43 5.02
N ILE A 183 -17.60 5.73 4.68
CA ILE A 183 -16.74 6.30 3.63
C ILE A 183 -15.71 7.22 4.29
N LEU A 184 -14.44 6.91 4.10
CA LEU A 184 -13.31 7.66 4.65
C LEU A 184 -12.40 8.18 3.53
N PRO A 185 -11.83 9.38 3.64
CA PRO A 185 -10.76 9.80 2.74
C PRO A 185 -9.52 8.90 2.97
N PHE A 186 -8.74 8.65 1.92
CA PHE A 186 -7.61 7.70 1.95
C PHE A 186 -6.59 7.97 3.07
N GLU A 187 -6.33 9.23 3.38
CA GLU A 187 -5.39 9.67 4.42
C GLU A 187 -5.84 9.36 5.86
N ASP A 188 -7.14 9.05 6.05
CA ASP A 188 -7.74 8.71 7.36
C ASP A 188 -7.85 7.19 7.57
N LEU A 189 -7.38 6.37 6.62
CA LEU A 189 -7.35 4.92 6.78
C LEU A 189 -6.42 4.51 7.92
N SER A 190 -6.84 3.50 8.67
CA SER A 190 -6.07 2.89 9.74
C SER A 190 -6.19 1.36 9.72
N PRO A 191 -5.26 0.63 10.36
CA PRO A 191 -5.25 -0.84 10.39
C PRO A 191 -6.51 -1.50 10.94
N ARG A 192 -7.32 -0.76 11.72
CA ARG A 192 -8.57 -1.25 12.31
C ARG A 192 -9.74 -1.24 11.33
N TRP A 193 -9.55 -0.65 10.16
CA TRP A 193 -10.49 -0.68 9.06
C TRP A 193 -10.09 -1.75 8.07
N LYS A 194 -11.07 -2.48 7.55
CA LYS A 194 -10.96 -3.25 6.32
C LYS A 194 -11.54 -2.41 5.19
N VAL A 195 -10.75 -2.16 4.15
CA VAL A 195 -11.22 -1.46 2.95
C VAL A 195 -11.91 -2.45 2.03
N LEU A 196 -13.14 -2.13 1.61
CA LEU A 196 -13.85 -2.92 0.61
C LEU A 196 -13.39 -2.55 -0.79
N ARG A 197 -13.27 -3.56 -1.65
CA ARG A 197 -13.15 -3.33 -3.09
C ARG A 197 -14.46 -2.75 -3.61
N LEU A 198 -14.37 -1.74 -4.47
CA LEU A 198 -15.52 -1.07 -5.07
C LEU A 198 -15.51 -1.35 -6.57
N ASP A 199 -16.48 -2.14 -7.04
CA ASP A 199 -16.53 -2.64 -8.42
C ASP A 199 -15.20 -3.30 -8.87
N GLY A 200 -14.62 -4.15 -8.02
CA GLY A 200 -13.35 -4.81 -8.29
C GLY A 200 -12.12 -3.90 -8.28
N LEU A 201 -12.17 -2.70 -7.70
CA LEU A 201 -11.02 -1.79 -7.53
C LEU A 201 -10.79 -1.45 -6.05
N SER A 202 -9.53 -1.39 -5.61
CA SER A 202 -9.18 -1.01 -4.23
C SER A 202 -8.30 0.23 -4.21
N PRO A 203 -8.52 1.21 -3.33
CA PRO A 203 -7.59 2.31 -3.13
C PRO A 203 -6.25 1.84 -2.51
N LEU A 204 -6.18 0.61 -1.99
CA LEU A 204 -4.96 -0.02 -1.51
C LEU A 204 -4.13 -0.68 -2.61
N ASP A 205 -4.67 -0.84 -3.83
CA ASP A 205 -3.92 -1.34 -4.96
C ASP A 205 -2.85 -0.32 -5.33
N LYS A 206 -1.59 -0.74 -5.52
CA LYS A 206 -0.51 0.22 -5.82
C LYS A 206 -0.76 0.97 -7.12
N PHE A 207 -1.23 0.28 -8.17
CA PHE A 207 -1.54 0.86 -9.47
C PHE A 207 -3.07 0.98 -9.66
N LEU A 208 -3.66 2.01 -9.05
CA LEU A 208 -5.11 2.23 -9.18
C LEU A 208 -5.40 3.00 -10.46
N ALA A 209 -6.38 2.53 -11.24
CA ALA A 209 -6.97 3.33 -12.30
C ALA A 209 -7.89 4.41 -11.68
N VAL A 210 -7.30 5.48 -11.14
CA VAL A 210 -7.95 6.53 -10.35
C VAL A 210 -9.21 7.09 -11.05
N ASP A 211 -9.14 7.33 -12.36
CA ASP A 211 -10.26 7.87 -13.17
C ASP A 211 -11.45 6.90 -13.34
N ARG A 212 -11.25 5.62 -13.02
CA ARG A 212 -12.30 4.59 -13.06
C ARG A 212 -12.82 4.25 -11.66
N TYR A 213 -12.13 4.66 -10.62
CA TYR A 213 -12.52 4.34 -9.26
C TYR A 213 -13.74 5.19 -8.84
N PRO A 214 -14.89 4.58 -8.47
CA PRO A 214 -16.15 5.31 -8.32
C PRO A 214 -16.19 6.35 -7.18
N LEU A 215 -15.23 6.30 -6.26
CA LEU A 215 -15.07 7.21 -5.13
C LEU A 215 -13.85 8.14 -5.29
N THR A 216 -13.39 8.37 -6.52
CA THR A 216 -12.46 9.46 -6.83
C THR A 216 -13.23 10.75 -7.08
N ILE A 217 -12.95 11.76 -6.26
CA ILE A 217 -13.45 13.11 -6.42
C ILE A 217 -12.41 13.96 -7.13
N HIS A 218 -12.79 14.59 -8.24
CA HIS A 218 -11.93 15.46 -9.03
C HIS A 218 -12.28 16.93 -8.75
N TYR A 219 -11.25 17.73 -8.52
CA TYR A 219 -11.32 19.17 -8.34
C TYR A 219 -10.57 19.83 -9.48
N THR A 220 -11.25 20.63 -10.29
CA THR A 220 -10.65 21.17 -11.52
C THR A 220 -10.84 22.66 -11.61
N LEU A 221 -9.77 23.35 -11.97
CA LEU A 221 -9.79 24.77 -12.30
C LEU A 221 -9.87 24.92 -13.82
N GLN A 222 -10.92 25.57 -14.31
CA GLN A 222 -11.03 26.02 -15.69
C GLN A 222 -10.82 27.53 -15.75
N SER A 223 -10.19 28.00 -16.82
CA SER A 223 -9.96 29.42 -17.05
C SER A 223 -10.51 29.85 -18.39
N HIS A 224 -11.23 30.95 -18.40
CA HIS A 224 -11.67 31.69 -19.59
C HIS A 224 -10.87 32.99 -19.77
N LEU A 225 -9.80 33.18 -18.98
CA LEU A 225 -8.92 34.33 -19.11
C LEU A 225 -8.16 34.27 -20.44
N SER A 226 -7.98 35.43 -21.06
CA SER A 226 -7.27 35.56 -22.33
C SER A 226 -5.76 35.69 -22.19
N ASN A 227 -5.25 36.05 -21.00
CA ASN A 227 -3.83 36.27 -20.73
C ASN A 227 -3.13 35.00 -20.18
N PRO A 228 -2.24 34.34 -20.94
CA PRO A 228 -1.58 33.10 -20.51
C PRO A 228 -0.67 33.27 -19.30
N SER A 229 0.03 34.41 -19.15
CA SER A 229 0.93 34.64 -18.02
C SER A 229 0.17 34.73 -16.71
N MET A 230 -0.98 35.41 -16.73
CA MET A 230 -1.89 35.48 -15.58
C MET A 230 -2.45 34.09 -15.22
N VAL A 231 -2.81 33.28 -16.22
CA VAL A 231 -3.25 31.89 -15.98
C VAL A 231 -2.13 31.08 -15.32
N SER A 232 -0.88 31.20 -15.78
CA SER A 232 0.26 30.50 -15.18
C SER A 232 0.49 30.89 -13.72
N GLU A 233 0.43 32.19 -13.39
CA GLU A 233 0.55 32.68 -12.01
C GLU A 233 -0.56 32.12 -11.10
N ILE A 234 -1.80 32.04 -11.61
CA ILE A 234 -2.92 31.45 -10.86
C ILE A 234 -2.71 29.94 -10.66
N VAL A 235 -2.25 29.22 -11.69
CA VAL A 235 -1.97 27.78 -11.57
C VAL A 235 -0.88 27.51 -10.53
N GLU A 236 0.13 28.37 -10.43
CA GLU A 236 1.17 28.29 -9.40
C GLU A 236 0.58 28.47 -7.99
N LEU A 237 -0.29 29.47 -7.78
CA LEU A 237 -1.01 29.66 -6.51
C LEU A 237 -1.81 28.42 -6.08
N PHE A 238 -2.54 27.81 -7.01
CA PHE A 238 -3.30 26.58 -6.74
C PHE A 238 -2.38 25.39 -6.44
N SER A 239 -1.29 25.23 -7.21
CA SER A 239 -0.34 24.13 -7.04
C SER A 239 0.43 24.20 -5.73
N ASP A 240 0.74 25.42 -5.27
CA ASP A 240 1.41 25.64 -4.00
C ASP A 240 0.48 25.44 -2.79
N ALA A 241 -0.80 25.75 -2.95
CA ALA A 241 -1.76 25.70 -1.86
C ALA A 241 -2.42 24.32 -1.68
N LEU A 242 -2.74 23.63 -2.77
CA LEU A 242 -3.57 22.44 -2.78
C LEU A 242 -2.74 21.19 -3.16
N PRO A 243 -2.96 20.05 -2.51
CA PRO A 243 -2.29 18.81 -2.92
C PRO A 243 -2.80 18.37 -4.30
N LEU A 244 -1.94 17.80 -5.13
CA LEU A 244 -2.35 17.17 -6.39
C LEU A 244 -3.20 15.92 -6.15
N THR A 245 -2.90 15.18 -5.08
CA THR A 245 -3.70 14.04 -4.63
C THR A 245 -3.53 13.78 -3.13
N ASN A 246 -4.51 13.14 -2.51
CA ASN A 246 -4.36 12.55 -1.16
C ASN A 246 -3.75 11.13 -1.18
N ARG A 247 -3.71 10.49 -2.36
CA ARG A 247 -3.22 9.12 -2.56
C ARG A 247 -2.10 9.11 -3.60
N ASP A 248 -0.87 9.31 -3.14
CA ASP A 248 0.36 9.31 -3.95
C ASP A 248 1.03 7.94 -3.92
N GLU A 249 0.95 7.21 -5.04
CA GLU A 249 1.48 5.85 -5.17
C GLU A 249 2.98 5.75 -4.88
N SER A 250 3.73 6.85 -5.09
CA SER A 250 5.18 6.89 -4.82
C SER A 250 5.54 6.88 -3.32
N LYS A 251 4.54 7.06 -2.44
CA LYS A 251 4.68 7.00 -0.98
C LYS A 251 4.16 5.69 -0.38
N MET A 252 3.64 4.79 -1.22
CA MET A 252 3.03 3.53 -0.81
C MET A 252 4.05 2.39 -0.86
N THR A 253 4.23 1.71 0.28
CA THR A 253 4.96 0.45 0.38
C THR A 253 3.98 -0.67 0.68
N VAL A 254 4.02 -1.71 -0.16
CA VAL A 254 3.27 -2.94 0.02
C VAL A 254 4.20 -4.00 0.60
N LEU A 255 3.89 -4.49 1.79
CA LEU A 255 4.60 -5.56 2.49
C LEU A 255 3.74 -6.82 2.49
N MET A 256 4.24 -7.90 1.89
CA MET A 256 3.64 -9.23 1.96
C MET A 256 4.35 -10.05 3.03
N MET A 257 3.61 -10.55 4.01
CA MET A 257 4.12 -11.45 5.04
C MET A 257 3.45 -12.81 4.95
N THR A 258 4.26 -13.87 5.05
CA THR A 258 3.81 -15.25 5.03
C THR A 258 4.05 -15.93 6.37
N GLY A 259 3.36 -17.05 6.58
CA GLY A 259 3.68 -17.99 7.63
C GLY A 259 4.93 -18.84 7.34
N THR A 260 5.02 -19.97 8.02
CA THR A 260 6.23 -20.81 8.05
C THR A 260 6.54 -21.44 6.70
N THR A 261 7.80 -21.30 6.28
CA THR A 261 8.37 -21.89 5.08
C THR A 261 9.48 -22.87 5.46
N ALA A 262 9.32 -24.11 5.05
CA ALA A 262 10.35 -25.14 5.15
C ALA A 262 10.32 -25.98 3.86
N ILE A 263 11.19 -25.63 2.90
CA ILE A 263 11.37 -26.40 1.67
C ILE A 263 12.19 -27.65 1.98
N THR A 264 11.50 -28.67 2.50
CA THR A 264 12.07 -29.94 2.94
C THR A 264 11.09 -31.07 2.61
N ARG A 265 11.44 -32.31 2.97
CA ARG A 265 10.53 -33.47 2.94
C ARG A 265 9.72 -33.59 1.65
N VAL A 266 8.39 -33.72 1.75
CA VAL A 266 7.52 -33.97 0.60
C VAL A 266 7.46 -32.75 -0.31
N LEU A 267 7.57 -31.53 0.21
CA LEU A 267 7.66 -30.32 -0.61
C LEU A 267 8.90 -30.34 -1.51
N ALA A 268 10.08 -30.65 -0.96
CA ALA A 268 11.30 -30.80 -1.76
C ALA A 268 11.17 -31.91 -2.81
N TYR A 269 10.56 -33.05 -2.45
CA TYR A 269 10.27 -34.13 -3.40
C TYR A 269 9.36 -33.65 -4.54
N LYS A 270 8.27 -32.94 -4.24
CA LYS A 270 7.33 -32.41 -5.24
C LYS A 270 8.01 -31.44 -6.19
N ILE A 271 8.84 -30.53 -5.67
CA ILE A 271 9.66 -29.63 -6.49
C ILE A 271 10.55 -30.43 -7.45
N SER A 272 11.23 -31.48 -6.97
CA SER A 272 12.15 -32.28 -7.80
C SER A 272 11.49 -32.96 -9.00
N ILE A 273 10.19 -33.28 -8.91
CA ILE A 273 9.45 -33.97 -9.98
C ILE A 273 8.50 -33.05 -10.77
N LYS A 274 8.21 -31.83 -10.28
CA LYS A 274 7.26 -30.88 -10.90
C LYS A 274 7.88 -29.55 -11.35
N GLY A 275 9.06 -29.19 -10.87
CA GLY A 275 9.73 -27.91 -11.14
C GLY A 275 9.58 -26.89 -10.02
N MET A 276 10.40 -25.82 -10.07
CA MET A 276 10.52 -24.80 -9.01
C MET A 276 9.29 -23.89 -8.92
N GLU A 277 8.57 -23.67 -10.03
CA GLU A 277 7.36 -22.85 -10.08
C GLU A 277 6.14 -23.54 -9.46
N TYR A 278 6.14 -24.88 -9.44
CA TYR A 278 4.99 -25.69 -9.04
C TYR A 278 4.38 -25.31 -7.67
N PRO A 279 5.16 -25.18 -6.57
CA PRO A 279 4.59 -24.87 -5.25
C PRO A 279 3.99 -23.46 -5.15
N ILE A 280 4.44 -22.50 -5.95
CA ILE A 280 3.99 -21.10 -5.85
C ILE A 280 2.97 -20.71 -6.93
N ALA A 281 2.74 -21.57 -7.93
CA ALA A 281 1.97 -21.22 -9.13
C ALA A 281 0.56 -20.66 -8.88
N ALA A 282 -0.09 -21.03 -7.77
CA ALA A 282 -1.45 -20.58 -7.46
C ALA A 282 -1.50 -19.25 -6.69
N VAL A 283 -0.39 -18.78 -6.13
CA VAL A 283 -0.32 -17.59 -5.27
C VAL A 283 0.69 -16.55 -5.76
N GLN A 284 1.47 -16.85 -6.80
CA GLN A 284 2.53 -15.97 -7.30
C GLN A 284 2.03 -14.55 -7.62
N ASP A 285 0.82 -14.43 -8.19
CA ASP A 285 0.22 -13.13 -8.55
C ASP A 285 -0.03 -12.21 -7.35
N TRP A 286 -0.20 -12.76 -6.14
CA TRP A 286 -0.35 -11.96 -4.92
C TRP A 286 0.90 -11.16 -4.57
N PHE A 287 2.07 -11.62 -5.03
CA PHE A 287 3.37 -11.04 -4.70
C PHE A 287 3.90 -10.07 -5.77
N VAL A 288 3.28 -10.01 -6.96
CA VAL A 288 3.81 -9.25 -8.11
C VAL A 288 3.98 -7.76 -7.81
N ASN A 289 3.01 -7.15 -7.12
CA ASN A 289 2.99 -5.71 -6.85
C ASN A 289 3.50 -5.33 -5.45
N ALA A 290 4.11 -6.27 -4.74
CA ALA A 290 4.68 -6.03 -3.43
C ALA A 290 6.12 -5.50 -3.53
N ASP A 291 6.44 -4.51 -2.69
CA ASP A 291 7.79 -3.95 -2.60
C ASP A 291 8.67 -4.80 -1.69
N LEU A 292 8.11 -5.20 -0.55
CA LEU A 292 8.76 -6.02 0.46
C LEU A 292 8.03 -7.36 0.52
N LYS A 293 8.77 -8.45 0.34
CA LYS A 293 8.25 -9.81 0.24
C LYS A 293 9.00 -10.68 1.24
N HIS A 294 8.30 -10.93 2.33
CA HIS A 294 8.81 -11.60 3.50
C HIS A 294 8.45 -13.10 3.46
N VAL A 295 9.40 -13.94 3.88
CA VAL A 295 9.13 -15.32 4.28
C VAL A 295 9.79 -15.65 5.62
N SER A 296 9.06 -16.41 6.46
CA SER A 296 9.60 -17.03 7.67
C SER A 296 10.23 -18.37 7.29
N ASN A 297 11.56 -18.41 7.11
CA ASN A 297 12.26 -19.62 6.71
C ASN A 297 12.75 -20.40 7.94
N GLU A 298 12.41 -21.68 7.98
CA GLU A 298 12.73 -22.56 9.10
C GLU A 298 13.75 -23.66 8.74
N SER A 299 14.06 -23.86 7.45
CA SER A 299 14.96 -24.93 6.99
C SER A 299 16.29 -24.36 6.48
N PRO A 300 17.46 -24.87 6.92
CA PRO A 300 18.75 -24.43 6.41
C PRO A 300 19.00 -24.97 4.99
N LEU A 301 19.75 -24.21 4.18
CA LEU A 301 20.36 -24.73 2.97
C LEU A 301 21.52 -25.66 3.34
N VAL A 302 21.54 -26.87 2.77
CA VAL A 302 22.56 -27.87 3.06
C VAL A 302 23.05 -28.52 1.78
N GLU A 303 24.34 -28.38 1.48
CA GLU A 303 24.96 -29.08 0.35
C GLU A 303 24.86 -30.61 0.54
N GLY A 304 24.37 -31.31 -0.49
CA GLY A 304 24.14 -32.76 -0.40
C GLY A 304 22.91 -33.15 0.43
N CYS A 305 22.02 -32.21 0.78
CA CYS A 305 20.68 -32.53 1.27
C CYS A 305 19.99 -33.49 0.31
N LEU A 306 19.69 -34.70 0.77
CA LEU A 306 19.01 -35.69 -0.04
C LEU A 306 17.53 -35.31 -0.13
N VAL A 307 17.02 -35.17 -1.35
CA VAL A 307 15.57 -35.07 -1.57
C VAL A 307 14.97 -36.42 -1.17
N PRO A 308 14.12 -36.47 -0.14
CA PRO A 308 13.62 -37.73 0.37
C PRO A 308 12.47 -38.23 -0.51
N ASP A 309 11.93 -39.41 -0.19
CA ASP A 309 10.76 -39.94 -0.88
C ASP A 309 9.44 -39.31 -0.40
N GLU A 310 8.34 -39.68 -1.04
CA GLU A 310 6.99 -39.14 -0.82
C GLU A 310 6.40 -39.43 0.57
N PHE A 311 7.09 -40.17 1.44
CA PHE A 311 6.63 -40.55 2.78
C PHE A 311 7.49 -39.98 3.91
N SER A 312 8.43 -39.07 3.60
CA SER A 312 9.36 -38.52 4.59
C SER A 312 8.65 -37.79 5.74
N SER A 313 9.02 -38.14 6.97
CA SER A 313 8.51 -37.54 8.22
C SER A 313 9.62 -37.10 9.19
N SER A 314 10.86 -36.98 8.69
CA SER A 314 12.00 -36.50 9.48
C SER A 314 11.75 -35.11 10.03
N LEU A 315 12.01 -34.90 11.32
CA LEU A 315 12.03 -33.57 11.96
C LEU A 315 13.45 -32.96 11.98
N VAL A 316 14.34 -33.48 11.14
CA VAL A 316 15.63 -32.87 10.84
C VAL A 316 15.53 -32.35 9.42
N PHE A 317 15.44 -31.03 9.28
CA PHE A 317 15.14 -30.35 8.02
C PHE A 317 16.40 -29.90 7.31
N CYS A 318 16.42 -30.09 5.99
CA CYS A 318 17.38 -29.48 5.10
C CYS A 318 16.72 -29.10 3.79
N THR A 319 17.22 -28.04 3.17
CA THR A 319 16.81 -27.57 1.85
C THR A 319 17.96 -27.73 0.87
N PRO A 320 17.78 -28.45 -0.25
CA PRO A 320 18.76 -28.44 -1.34
C PRO A 320 19.02 -27.00 -1.84
N PRO A 321 20.30 -26.57 -2.00
CA PRO A 321 20.61 -25.16 -2.28
C PRO A 321 20.02 -24.62 -3.59
N ASP A 322 19.73 -25.47 -4.57
CA ASP A 322 19.07 -25.09 -5.83
C ASP A 322 17.59 -24.72 -5.64
N MET A 323 16.91 -25.29 -4.65
CA MET A 323 15.49 -25.01 -4.38
C MET A 323 15.22 -23.62 -3.81
N ILE A 324 16.25 -22.85 -3.48
CA ILE A 324 16.11 -21.41 -3.19
C ILE A 324 15.49 -20.65 -4.39
N GLU A 325 15.60 -21.19 -5.61
CA GLU A 325 14.97 -20.65 -6.82
C GLU A 325 13.45 -20.48 -6.65
N VAL A 326 12.78 -21.32 -5.85
CA VAL A 326 11.35 -21.15 -5.53
C VAL A 326 11.08 -19.77 -4.92
N LEU A 327 11.94 -19.33 -4.00
CA LEU A 327 11.81 -18.03 -3.34
C LEU A 327 12.24 -16.88 -4.28
N GLU A 328 13.22 -17.12 -5.16
CA GLU A 328 13.60 -16.16 -6.22
C GLU A 328 12.45 -15.90 -7.19
N LEU A 329 11.73 -16.94 -7.62
CA LEU A 329 10.58 -16.85 -8.52
C LEU A 329 9.39 -16.13 -7.88
N LEU A 330 9.27 -16.16 -6.55
CA LEU A 330 8.29 -15.36 -5.80
C LEU A 330 8.76 -13.91 -5.61
N GLY A 331 10.04 -13.63 -5.86
CA GLY A 331 10.68 -12.33 -5.73
C GLY A 331 10.99 -11.93 -4.29
N VAL A 332 11.12 -12.91 -3.38
CA VAL A 332 11.43 -12.70 -1.97
C VAL A 332 12.67 -11.82 -1.81
N ASN A 333 12.61 -10.90 -0.84
CA ASN A 333 13.74 -10.02 -0.52
C ASN A 333 13.94 -9.78 0.99
N ILE A 334 13.06 -10.33 1.84
CA ILE A 334 13.20 -10.32 3.30
C ILE A 334 13.03 -11.76 3.81
N ILE A 335 14.00 -12.24 4.57
CA ILE A 335 13.98 -13.54 5.24
C ILE A 335 13.97 -13.33 6.75
N GLU A 336 12.93 -13.83 7.40
CA GLU A 336 12.90 -14.05 8.84
C GLU A 336 13.49 -15.42 9.17
N LEU A 337 14.34 -15.47 10.20
CA LEU A 337 14.97 -16.69 10.70
C LEU A 337 14.75 -16.87 12.20
N THR A 338 13.52 -16.72 12.68
CA THR A 338 13.17 -17.08 14.06
C THR A 338 13.12 -18.59 14.27
N GLY A 339 13.03 -19.40 13.21
CA GLY A 339 12.77 -20.85 13.26
C GLY A 339 13.69 -21.67 14.18
N ASN A 340 13.14 -22.72 14.80
CA ASN A 340 13.85 -23.63 15.68
C ASN A 340 14.67 -24.71 14.94
N HIS A 341 14.38 -24.92 13.66
CA HIS A 341 15.04 -25.91 12.82
C HIS A 341 16.17 -25.36 11.92
N ILE A 342 16.46 -24.05 11.98
CA ILE A 342 17.46 -23.41 11.11
C ILE A 342 18.90 -23.92 11.32
N ASN A 343 19.14 -24.70 12.38
CA ASN A 343 20.44 -25.29 12.74
C ASN A 343 20.41 -26.83 12.81
N ASP A 344 19.41 -27.49 12.21
CA ASP A 344 19.25 -28.95 12.23
C ASP A 344 20.46 -29.71 11.68
N HIS A 345 21.16 -29.10 10.71
CA HIS A 345 22.40 -29.61 10.14
C HIS A 345 23.65 -28.85 10.61
N GLY A 346 23.57 -28.16 11.74
CA GLY A 346 24.69 -27.45 12.34
C GLY A 346 24.86 -26.00 11.87
N PRO A 347 25.55 -25.17 12.67
CA PRO A 347 25.71 -23.73 12.45
C PRO A 347 26.45 -23.38 11.16
N GLU A 348 27.33 -24.25 10.66
CA GLU A 348 28.04 -24.05 9.41
C GLU A 348 27.11 -24.00 8.19
N ASN A 349 26.00 -24.74 8.23
CA ASN A 349 24.99 -24.72 7.17
C ASN A 349 24.10 -23.48 7.28
N LEU A 350 23.88 -22.97 8.49
CA LEU A 350 23.23 -21.66 8.67
C LEU A 350 24.14 -20.52 8.19
N GLU A 351 25.44 -20.55 8.46
CA GLU A 351 26.41 -19.58 7.92
C GLU A 351 26.40 -19.58 6.38
N TYR A 352 26.37 -20.77 5.77
CA TYR A 352 26.20 -20.94 4.33
C TYR A 352 24.87 -20.35 3.84
N THR A 353 23.77 -20.61 4.55
CA THR A 353 22.43 -20.08 4.25
C THR A 353 22.40 -18.55 4.30
N LEU A 354 22.93 -17.94 5.37
CA LEU A 354 23.05 -16.50 5.53
C LEU A 354 23.88 -15.87 4.41
N LYS A 355 24.97 -16.54 4.01
CA LYS A 355 25.79 -16.11 2.89
C LYS A 355 25.00 -16.18 1.57
N ALA A 356 24.25 -17.25 1.32
CA ALA A 356 23.45 -17.42 0.11
C ALA A 356 22.39 -16.32 -0.04
N TYR A 357 21.75 -15.89 1.05
CA TYR A 357 20.82 -14.76 1.04
C TYR A 357 21.55 -13.43 0.80
N ARG A 358 22.69 -13.20 1.47
CA ARG A 358 23.48 -11.98 1.29
C ARG A 358 24.01 -11.81 -0.13
N ASP A 359 24.48 -12.89 -0.76
CA ASP A 359 24.99 -12.89 -2.14
C ASP A 359 23.90 -12.49 -3.16
N ARG A 360 22.62 -12.67 -2.80
CA ARG A 360 21.44 -12.27 -3.60
C ARG A 360 20.97 -10.84 -3.32
N GLY A 361 21.58 -10.17 -2.33
CA GLY A 361 21.10 -8.88 -1.84
C GLY A 361 19.81 -8.97 -1.04
N TRP A 362 19.44 -10.15 -0.54
CA TRP A 362 18.29 -10.31 0.34
C TRP A 362 18.62 -9.87 1.75
N HIS A 363 17.60 -9.35 2.42
CA HIS A 363 17.70 -8.90 3.79
C HIS A 363 17.32 -10.02 4.75
N VAL A 364 18.02 -10.10 5.88
CA VAL A 364 17.80 -11.13 6.90
C VAL A 364 17.68 -10.45 8.26
N TYR A 365 16.82 -10.98 9.13
CA TYR A 365 16.76 -10.59 10.53
C TYR A 365 16.42 -11.80 11.43
N ALA A 366 16.51 -11.59 12.74
CA ALA A 366 16.28 -12.60 13.79
C ALA A 366 17.25 -13.80 13.79
N ALA A 367 18.31 -13.78 12.97
CA ALA A 367 19.44 -14.70 13.04
C ALA A 367 20.71 -14.03 12.51
N GLY A 368 21.88 -14.55 12.90
CA GLY A 368 23.16 -13.99 12.49
C GLY A 368 24.34 -14.91 12.81
N ASN A 369 25.54 -14.51 12.39
CA ASN A 369 26.78 -15.24 12.71
C ASN A 369 27.25 -14.97 14.15
N THR A 370 26.70 -13.94 14.77
CA THR A 370 26.97 -13.51 16.15
C THR A 370 25.66 -13.19 16.87
N VAL A 371 25.70 -13.10 18.19
CA VAL A 371 24.55 -12.69 19.02
C VAL A 371 24.10 -11.28 18.66
N GLU A 372 25.05 -10.38 18.41
CA GLU A 372 24.78 -9.00 18.03
C GLU A 372 24.09 -8.90 16.67
N GLU A 373 24.57 -9.65 15.68
CA GLU A 373 23.91 -9.72 14.36
C GLU A 373 22.49 -10.27 14.48
N ALA A 374 22.32 -11.37 15.24
CA ALA A 374 21.02 -12.03 15.36
C ALA A 374 19.95 -11.13 15.97
N ARG A 375 20.29 -10.38 17.02
CA ARG A 375 19.34 -9.48 17.71
C ARG A 375 19.14 -8.13 17.02
N SER A 376 19.99 -7.78 16.05
CA SER A 376 19.94 -6.45 15.42
C SER A 376 18.69 -6.31 14.55
N PRO A 377 17.99 -5.17 14.61
CA PRO A 377 16.89 -4.92 13.69
C PRO A 377 17.40 -4.74 12.26
N LEU A 378 16.64 -5.26 11.30
CA LEU A 378 16.80 -4.94 9.89
C LEU A 378 16.10 -3.61 9.60
N LEU A 379 16.86 -2.62 9.12
CA LEU A 379 16.36 -1.28 8.81
C LEU A 379 16.32 -1.07 7.30
N ILE A 380 15.13 -0.83 6.75
CA ILE A 380 14.89 -0.64 5.32
C ILE A 380 14.14 0.68 5.09
N GLU A 381 14.41 1.35 3.99
CA GLU A 381 13.56 2.43 3.47
C GLU A 381 12.94 2.01 2.14
N SER A 382 11.62 2.11 2.03
CA SER A 382 10.87 1.78 0.81
C SER A 382 9.81 2.85 0.57
N ASN A 383 9.85 3.49 -0.61
CA ASN A 383 8.90 4.54 -1.01
C ASN A 383 8.77 5.66 0.06
N GLY A 384 9.91 6.06 0.65
CA GLY A 384 9.98 7.06 1.74
C GLY A 384 9.51 6.58 3.12
N ASN A 385 9.06 5.32 3.25
CA ASN A 385 8.69 4.72 4.52
C ASN A 385 9.91 4.03 5.15
N LYS A 386 10.26 4.42 6.37
CA LYS A 386 11.26 3.71 7.18
C LYS A 386 10.60 2.53 7.88
N VAL A 387 11.08 1.32 7.59
CA VAL A 387 10.56 0.07 8.15
C VAL A 387 11.67 -0.65 8.90
N ALA A 388 11.39 -1.09 10.12
CA ALA A 388 12.30 -1.88 10.92
C ALA A 388 11.68 -3.26 11.20
N PHE A 389 12.40 -4.32 10.88
CA PHE A 389 12.04 -5.69 11.22
C PHE A 389 12.90 -6.16 12.37
N ILE A 390 12.28 -6.69 13.42
CA ILE A 390 12.98 -7.28 14.57
C ILE A 390 12.22 -8.51 15.02
N GLY A 391 12.93 -9.52 15.50
CA GLY A 391 12.27 -10.75 15.94
C GLY A 391 13.18 -11.63 16.75
N CYS A 392 12.59 -12.63 17.39
CA CYS A 392 13.32 -13.57 18.22
C CYS A 392 12.58 -14.91 18.36
N ASN A 393 13.30 -15.89 18.89
CA ASN A 393 12.82 -17.22 19.21
C ASN A 393 12.78 -17.41 20.73
N ALA A 394 11.59 -17.66 21.28
CA ALA A 394 11.37 -17.87 22.71
C ALA A 394 11.48 -19.36 23.10
N VAL A 395 11.47 -20.27 22.13
CA VAL A 395 11.26 -21.72 22.34
C VAL A 395 12.58 -22.49 22.36
N GLY A 396 13.52 -22.14 21.49
CA GLY A 396 14.74 -22.91 21.28
C GLY A 396 14.52 -24.08 20.32
N PRO A 397 15.31 -25.17 20.38
CA PRO A 397 16.19 -25.57 21.49
C PRO A 397 17.46 -24.72 21.62
N ALA A 398 18.17 -24.81 22.74
CA ALA A 398 19.39 -24.04 22.99
C ALA A 398 20.52 -24.21 21.95
N THR A 399 20.43 -25.22 21.09
CA THR A 399 21.33 -25.44 19.95
C THR A 399 21.04 -24.50 18.78
N VAL A 400 19.82 -23.97 18.66
CA VAL A 400 19.42 -23.07 17.57
C VAL A 400 19.92 -21.63 17.78
N PHE A 401 20.07 -21.19 19.02
CA PHE A 401 20.40 -19.80 19.34
C PHE A 401 21.83 -19.43 18.95
N ALA A 402 21.99 -18.19 18.46
CA ALA A 402 23.30 -17.59 18.24
C ALA A 402 24.09 -17.56 19.56
N LYS A 403 25.38 -17.88 19.48
CA LYS A 403 26.33 -17.78 20.61
C LYS A 403 27.66 -17.23 20.11
N GLU A 404 28.57 -16.94 21.03
CA GLU A 404 29.93 -16.58 20.67
C GLU A 404 30.55 -17.67 19.76
N GLY A 405 30.91 -17.29 18.53
CA GLY A 405 31.48 -18.19 17.53
C GLY A 405 30.50 -19.21 16.92
N ARG A 406 29.18 -19.02 17.05
CA ARG A 406 28.17 -19.92 16.50
C ARG A 406 26.97 -19.15 15.93
N ALA A 407 26.73 -19.30 14.63
CA ALA A 407 25.54 -18.77 13.99
C ALA A 407 24.25 -19.38 14.56
N GLY A 408 23.18 -18.58 14.61
CA GLY A 408 21.89 -19.03 15.12
C GLY A 408 20.82 -17.94 15.16
N ALA A 409 19.63 -18.33 15.62
CA ALA A 409 18.51 -17.42 15.84
C ALA A 409 18.77 -16.51 17.05
N ALA A 410 18.11 -15.35 17.08
CA ALA A 410 18.05 -14.49 18.26
C ALA A 410 17.22 -15.17 19.35
N GLU A 411 17.82 -15.47 20.50
CA GLU A 411 17.08 -15.86 21.69
C GLU A 411 16.29 -14.65 22.21
N CYS A 412 15.02 -14.84 22.59
CA CYS A 412 14.21 -13.74 23.08
C CYS A 412 14.74 -13.18 24.42
N ASP A 413 15.24 -11.95 24.36
CA ASP A 413 15.38 -11.03 25.49
C ASP A 413 14.28 -9.96 25.34
N PHE A 414 13.14 -10.18 26.00
CA PHE A 414 11.98 -9.30 25.86
C PHE A 414 12.23 -7.88 26.38
N GLU A 415 13.07 -7.71 27.40
CA GLU A 415 13.43 -6.37 27.89
C GLU A 415 14.19 -5.59 26.82
N TYR A 416 15.20 -6.24 26.21
CA TYR A 416 15.93 -5.68 25.08
C TYR A 416 15.00 -5.39 23.88
N LEU A 417 14.20 -6.38 23.48
CA LEU A 417 13.29 -6.26 22.34
C LEU A 417 12.34 -5.07 22.49
N PHE A 418 11.67 -4.95 23.63
CA PHE A 418 10.74 -3.84 23.88
C PHE A 418 11.44 -2.49 23.98
N SER A 419 12.68 -2.45 24.49
CA SER A 419 13.48 -1.23 24.48
C SER A 419 13.85 -0.81 23.06
N GLU A 420 14.31 -1.74 22.23
CA GLU A 420 14.69 -1.48 20.85
C GLU A 420 13.49 -1.02 20.00
N ILE A 421 12.32 -1.66 20.18
CA ILE A 421 11.07 -1.21 19.53
C ILE A 421 10.79 0.26 19.86
N ARG A 422 10.85 0.65 21.14
CA ARG A 422 10.62 2.06 21.54
C ARG A 422 11.64 3.01 20.91
N GLU A 423 12.92 2.61 20.84
CA GLU A 423 13.97 3.42 20.23
C GLU A 423 13.75 3.60 18.71
N LEU A 424 13.37 2.52 18.01
CA LEU A 424 13.06 2.55 16.58
C LEU A 424 11.86 3.46 16.29
N LYS A 425 10.80 3.39 17.12
CA LYS A 425 9.65 4.30 17.01
C LYS A 425 10.05 5.76 17.20
N GLN A 426 10.91 6.08 18.17
CA GLN A 426 11.45 7.44 18.34
C GLN A 426 12.25 7.93 17.13
N LYS A 427 12.90 7.02 16.40
CA LYS A 427 13.62 7.32 15.14
C LYS A 427 12.70 7.42 13.90
N GLY A 428 11.39 7.26 14.08
CA GLY A 428 10.38 7.39 13.04
C GLY A 428 10.21 6.15 12.16
N TYR A 429 10.53 4.97 12.66
CA TYR A 429 10.28 3.71 11.96
C TYR A 429 8.84 3.23 12.16
N ILE A 430 8.32 2.56 11.14
CA ILE A 430 7.26 1.56 11.25
C ILE A 430 7.95 0.26 11.68
N VAL A 431 7.54 -0.33 12.80
CA VAL A 431 8.22 -1.48 13.40
C VAL A 431 7.36 -2.72 13.22
N VAL A 432 7.93 -3.73 12.57
CA VAL A 432 7.39 -5.07 12.41
C VAL A 432 8.14 -6.00 13.34
N THR A 433 7.44 -6.58 14.30
CA THR A 433 8.02 -7.52 15.27
C THR A 433 7.49 -8.92 14.99
N THR A 434 8.38 -9.91 14.94
CA THR A 434 7.98 -11.30 14.72
C THR A 434 8.50 -12.26 15.79
N TYR A 435 7.71 -13.30 16.07
CA TYR A 435 7.96 -14.26 17.13
C TYR A 435 7.90 -15.70 16.63
N GLN A 436 8.87 -16.50 17.07
CA GLN A 436 8.57 -17.89 17.36
C GLN A 436 8.22 -18.06 18.83
N HIS A 437 7.00 -18.55 19.09
CA HIS A 437 6.50 -18.98 20.39
C HIS A 437 6.07 -20.45 20.34
N GLU A 438 5.66 -21.04 21.47
CA GLU A 438 5.25 -22.44 21.51
C GLU A 438 4.10 -22.74 20.50
N GLU A 439 4.12 -23.95 19.95
CA GLU A 439 3.03 -24.45 19.12
C GLU A 439 1.84 -24.85 20.00
N GLU A 440 0.65 -24.40 19.63
CA GLU A 440 -0.60 -24.68 20.33
C GLU A 440 -1.65 -25.14 19.33
N GLU A 441 -2.42 -26.18 19.66
CA GLU A 441 -3.56 -26.65 18.86
C GLU A 441 -4.82 -25.78 19.06
N ASN A 442 -4.63 -24.49 19.35
CA ASN A 442 -5.68 -23.52 19.63
C ASN A 442 -5.67 -22.40 18.58
N LEU A 443 -6.85 -21.85 18.26
CA LEU A 443 -6.95 -20.69 17.35
C LEU A 443 -6.56 -19.36 18.02
N MET A 444 -6.15 -19.37 19.29
CA MET A 444 -5.76 -18.20 20.05
C MET A 444 -4.82 -18.65 21.17
N TYR A 445 -3.75 -17.90 21.41
CA TYR A 445 -2.84 -18.20 22.50
C TYR A 445 -3.50 -18.02 23.87
N PHE A 446 -3.04 -18.80 24.85
CA PHE A 446 -3.31 -18.52 26.26
C PHE A 446 -2.66 -17.20 26.69
N GLU A 447 -3.23 -16.58 27.72
CA GLU A 447 -2.83 -15.23 28.19
C GLU A 447 -1.32 -15.10 28.43
N LYS A 448 -0.69 -16.18 28.95
CA LYS A 448 0.74 -16.21 29.23
C LYS A 448 1.59 -15.92 27.98
N ILE A 449 1.24 -16.52 26.84
CA ILE A 449 1.97 -16.34 25.57
C ILE A 449 1.51 -15.05 24.89
N SER A 450 0.20 -14.81 24.85
CA SER A 450 -0.34 -13.61 24.19
C SER A 450 0.15 -12.30 24.82
N LYS A 451 0.50 -12.31 26.11
CA LYS A 451 0.99 -11.11 26.79
C LYS A 451 2.30 -10.59 26.21
N ASP A 452 3.20 -11.45 25.73
CA ASP A 452 4.47 -11.00 25.12
C ASP A 452 4.24 -10.28 23.79
N PHE A 453 3.22 -10.69 23.03
CA PHE A 453 2.79 -9.99 21.82
C PHE A 453 2.14 -8.65 22.14
N GLN A 454 1.24 -8.62 23.12
CA GLN A 454 0.60 -7.40 23.59
C GLN A 454 1.65 -6.39 24.09
N LEU A 455 2.67 -6.83 24.83
CA LEU A 455 3.74 -5.96 25.32
C LEU A 455 4.62 -5.38 24.20
N ALA A 456 4.86 -6.11 23.10
CA ALA A 456 5.51 -5.53 21.92
C ALA A 456 4.65 -4.46 21.24
N ALA A 457 3.34 -4.71 21.11
CA ALA A 457 2.42 -3.72 20.59
C ALA A 457 2.35 -2.47 21.52
N GLU A 458 2.27 -2.66 22.84
CA GLU A 458 2.34 -1.59 23.84
C GLU A 458 3.68 -0.83 23.80
N ALA A 459 4.78 -1.49 23.44
CA ALA A 459 6.08 -0.86 23.22
C ALA A 459 6.12 -0.02 21.92
N GLY A 460 5.13 -0.19 21.04
CA GLY A 460 4.91 0.63 19.86
C GLY A 460 5.12 -0.10 18.52
N ALA A 461 5.30 -1.43 18.51
CA ALA A 461 5.36 -2.19 17.26
C ALA A 461 4.04 -2.04 16.49
N ASP A 462 4.10 -1.64 15.22
CA ASP A 462 2.91 -1.42 14.39
C ASP A 462 2.26 -2.74 13.97
N ILE A 463 3.10 -3.74 13.70
CA ILE A 463 2.70 -5.10 13.33
C ILE A 463 3.45 -6.07 14.24
N VAL A 464 2.71 -6.98 14.89
CA VAL A 464 3.25 -8.06 15.70
C VAL A 464 2.74 -9.38 15.15
N GLN A 465 3.65 -10.23 14.67
CA GLN A 465 3.31 -11.47 13.98
C GLN A 465 3.90 -12.70 14.68
N GLY A 466 3.12 -13.77 14.80
CA GLY A 466 3.65 -15.10 15.13
C GLY A 466 4.00 -15.89 13.88
N SER A 467 5.19 -16.49 13.87
CA SER A 467 5.84 -17.03 12.66
C SER A 467 5.95 -18.54 12.61
N GLN A 468 5.59 -19.23 13.70
CA GLN A 468 5.79 -20.69 13.86
C GLN A 468 4.56 -21.45 14.38
N ALA A 469 3.41 -20.80 14.55
CA ALA A 469 2.24 -21.48 15.09
C ALA A 469 1.82 -22.70 14.25
N HIS A 470 2.28 -22.77 12.98
CA HIS A 470 1.92 -23.73 11.94
C HIS A 470 0.42 -23.84 11.67
N SER A 471 -0.41 -23.07 12.36
CA SER A 471 -1.85 -22.97 12.25
C SER A 471 -2.26 -21.50 12.16
N PRO A 472 -3.37 -21.19 11.48
CA PRO A 472 -3.89 -19.83 11.47
C PRO A 472 -4.49 -19.51 12.84
N MET A 473 -4.12 -18.37 13.41
CA MET A 473 -4.54 -17.96 14.74
C MET A 473 -5.23 -16.59 14.73
N GLY A 474 -5.81 -16.25 15.87
CA GLY A 474 -6.55 -15.03 16.11
C GLY A 474 -5.72 -13.75 15.98
N PHE A 475 -6.47 -12.65 16.05
CA PHE A 475 -5.95 -11.30 15.99
C PHE A 475 -6.30 -10.54 17.27
N GLU A 476 -5.49 -9.54 17.59
CA GLU A 476 -5.81 -8.50 18.56
C GLU A 476 -5.36 -7.13 18.05
N PHE A 477 -5.95 -6.07 18.61
CA PHE A 477 -5.47 -4.70 18.42
C PHE A 477 -5.16 -4.08 19.78
N VAL A 478 -3.97 -3.51 19.92
CA VAL A 478 -3.60 -2.63 21.02
C VAL A 478 -3.51 -1.22 20.45
N GLY A 479 -4.53 -0.40 20.65
CA GLY A 479 -4.66 0.83 19.86
C GLY A 479 -4.80 0.50 18.37
N ASP A 480 -3.96 1.10 17.52
CA ASP A 480 -3.88 0.80 16.08
C ASP A 480 -2.77 -0.22 15.72
N HIS A 481 -2.14 -0.84 16.71
CA HIS A 481 -1.12 -1.87 16.52
C HIS A 481 -1.78 -3.22 16.28
N LEU A 482 -1.49 -3.86 15.13
CA LEU A 482 -2.05 -5.16 14.78
C LEU A 482 -1.21 -6.28 15.41
N ILE A 483 -1.88 -7.21 16.08
CA ILE A 483 -1.31 -8.49 16.49
C ILE A 483 -1.99 -9.59 15.70
N HIS A 484 -1.22 -10.41 14.99
CA HIS A 484 -1.67 -11.64 14.34
C HIS A 484 -0.84 -12.82 14.87
N TYR A 485 -1.47 -13.68 15.64
CA TYR A 485 -0.75 -14.67 16.46
C TYR A 485 -0.10 -15.81 15.67
N GLY A 486 -0.50 -16.03 14.42
CA GLY A 486 0.00 -17.13 13.62
C GLY A 486 -0.64 -17.15 12.25
N LEU A 487 0.17 -17.02 11.20
CA LEU A 487 -0.33 -17.05 9.82
C LEU A 487 -0.60 -18.47 9.34
N GLY A 488 -0.10 -19.49 10.04
CA GLY A 488 -0.10 -20.87 9.55
C GLY A 488 1.16 -21.21 8.76
N ASN A 489 1.07 -22.27 7.97
CA ASN A 489 2.13 -22.62 7.03
C ASN A 489 2.05 -21.75 5.78
N PHE A 490 3.08 -21.81 4.94
CA PHE A 490 3.03 -21.30 3.57
C PHE A 490 3.65 -22.34 2.65
N LEU A 491 4.98 -22.38 2.59
CA LEU A 491 5.72 -23.39 1.82
C LEU A 491 6.19 -24.49 2.76
N PHE A 492 5.26 -25.32 3.24
CA PHE A 492 5.55 -26.48 4.08
C PHE A 492 4.59 -27.65 3.78
N ASP A 493 4.92 -28.87 4.19
CA ASP A 493 4.23 -30.11 3.78
C ASP A 493 3.34 -30.75 4.87
N GLN A 494 2.98 -30.00 5.91
CA GLN A 494 2.11 -30.48 6.98
C GLN A 494 0.63 -30.50 6.55
N MET A 495 0.10 -31.70 6.32
CA MET A 495 -1.26 -31.91 5.82
C MET A 495 -2.30 -32.25 6.90
N VAL A 496 -1.99 -32.03 8.18
CA VAL A 496 -3.01 -32.14 9.24
C VAL A 496 -3.97 -30.96 9.10
N GLU A 497 -5.27 -31.19 9.32
CA GLU A 497 -6.34 -30.27 8.90
C GLU A 497 -6.14 -28.82 9.39
N TRP A 498 -5.72 -28.61 10.64
CA TRP A 498 -5.47 -27.28 11.15
C TRP A 498 -4.22 -26.61 10.57
N ASN A 499 -3.20 -27.38 10.19
CA ASN A 499 -1.95 -26.89 9.61
C ASN A 499 -2.05 -26.54 8.12
N ARG A 500 -3.14 -26.96 7.47
CA ARG A 500 -3.36 -26.75 6.04
C ARG A 500 -3.98 -25.40 5.71
N ARG A 501 -4.50 -24.69 6.69
CA ARG A 501 -5.15 -23.38 6.49
C ARG A 501 -4.13 -22.31 6.81
N GLU A 502 -4.09 -21.27 6.00
CA GLU A 502 -3.04 -20.26 6.11
C GLU A 502 -3.50 -18.89 5.64
N PHE A 503 -2.83 -17.88 6.21
CA PHE A 503 -2.92 -16.49 5.85
C PHE A 503 -1.63 -16.05 5.15
N ILE A 504 -1.80 -15.16 4.18
CA ILE A 504 -0.74 -14.30 3.68
C ILE A 504 -1.24 -12.88 3.90
N ASP A 505 -0.58 -12.15 4.77
CA ASP A 505 -1.00 -10.80 5.14
C ASP A 505 -0.37 -9.78 4.19
N ARG A 506 -1.22 -8.94 3.59
CA ARG A 506 -0.81 -7.82 2.74
C ARG A 506 -0.96 -6.52 3.53
N HIS A 507 0.16 -6.00 4.03
CA HIS A 507 0.20 -4.76 4.79
C HIS A 507 0.49 -3.55 3.89
N ILE A 508 -0.18 -2.43 4.19
CA ILE A 508 -0.04 -1.17 3.47
C ILE A 508 0.57 -0.12 4.37
N LEU A 509 1.76 0.34 3.98
CA LEU A 509 2.49 1.42 4.61
C LEU A 509 2.44 2.64 3.69
N TYR A 510 2.10 3.80 4.23
CA TYR A 510 1.93 5.02 3.45
C TYR A 510 2.41 6.24 4.22
N ASN A 511 3.35 6.99 3.62
CA ASN A 511 3.82 8.27 4.14
C ASN A 511 4.25 8.21 5.62
N GLY A 512 4.98 7.16 5.99
CA GLY A 512 5.50 6.94 7.35
C GLY A 512 4.49 6.34 8.33
N LYS A 513 3.32 5.86 7.87
CA LYS A 513 2.29 5.24 8.70
C LYS A 513 1.94 3.84 8.21
N TYR A 514 1.57 2.96 9.13
CA TYR A 514 0.87 1.70 8.81
C TYR A 514 -0.63 1.99 8.74
N ILE A 515 -1.26 1.76 7.58
CA ILE A 515 -2.64 2.22 7.31
C ILE A 515 -3.64 1.11 7.03
N ASN A 516 -3.21 -0.10 6.68
CA ASN A 516 -4.16 -1.20 6.41
C ASN A 516 -3.51 -2.59 6.34
N THR A 517 -4.32 -3.64 6.54
CA THR A 517 -3.99 -5.03 6.22
C THR A 517 -5.14 -5.68 5.44
N GLU A 518 -4.81 -6.31 4.33
CA GLU A 518 -5.69 -7.26 3.65
C GLU A 518 -5.29 -8.70 3.99
N LEU A 519 -6.27 -9.53 4.33
CA LEU A 519 -6.06 -10.94 4.73
C LEU A 519 -6.29 -11.86 3.53
N LEU A 520 -5.22 -12.30 2.87
CA LEU A 520 -5.31 -13.33 1.83
C LEU A 520 -5.30 -14.70 2.50
N THR A 521 -6.16 -15.61 2.04
CA THR A 521 -6.33 -16.94 2.65
C THR A 521 -6.09 -18.03 1.64
N ALA A 522 -5.27 -19.00 2.01
CA ALA A 522 -4.97 -20.16 1.20
C ALA A 522 -5.15 -21.47 1.99
N THR A 523 -5.36 -22.56 1.27
CA THR A 523 -5.30 -23.92 1.77
C THR A 523 -4.12 -24.63 1.12
N LEU A 524 -3.28 -25.27 1.93
CA LEU A 524 -2.23 -26.15 1.47
C LEU A 524 -2.84 -27.39 0.80
N VAL A 525 -2.47 -27.60 -0.46
CA VAL A 525 -2.83 -28.79 -1.24
C VAL A 525 -1.59 -29.51 -1.75
N ASP A 526 -1.75 -30.79 -2.04
CA ASP A 526 -0.70 -31.67 -2.57
C ASP A 526 0.64 -31.59 -1.81
N TRP A 527 0.59 -31.42 -0.48
CA TRP A 527 1.76 -31.36 0.42
C TRP A 527 2.78 -30.27 0.04
N SER A 528 2.44 -29.31 -0.81
CA SER A 528 3.45 -28.42 -1.40
C SER A 528 2.94 -27.10 -1.95
N ARG A 529 1.63 -26.89 -2.04
CA ARG A 529 1.08 -25.77 -2.80
C ARG A 529 0.01 -25.01 -2.03
N PRO A 530 0.34 -23.83 -1.46
CA PRO A 530 -0.63 -22.79 -1.14
C PRO A 530 -1.59 -22.59 -2.31
N THR A 531 -2.88 -22.75 -2.07
CA THR A 531 -3.91 -22.52 -3.10
C THR A 531 -4.97 -21.59 -2.53
N PRO A 532 -5.33 -20.48 -3.22
CA PRO A 532 -6.36 -19.57 -2.75
C PRO A 532 -7.63 -20.31 -2.33
N MET A 533 -8.13 -19.99 -1.13
CA MET A 533 -9.40 -20.54 -0.65
C MET A 533 -10.56 -20.08 -1.54
N THR A 534 -11.56 -20.94 -1.69
CA THR A 534 -12.88 -20.53 -2.19
C THR A 534 -13.54 -19.53 -1.22
N GLU A 535 -14.53 -18.79 -1.69
CA GLU A 535 -15.28 -17.83 -0.85
C GLU A 535 -15.90 -18.50 0.39
N GLU A 536 -16.38 -19.74 0.25
CA GLU A 536 -16.95 -20.52 1.35
C GLU A 536 -15.89 -20.92 2.39
N GLU A 537 -14.76 -21.50 1.95
CA GLU A 537 -13.65 -21.88 2.82
C GLU A 537 -13.08 -20.67 3.56
N ARG A 538 -12.87 -19.56 2.85
CA ARG A 538 -12.42 -18.29 3.41
C ARG A 538 -13.40 -17.78 4.46
N THR A 539 -14.69 -17.72 4.11
CA THR A 539 -15.74 -17.26 5.04
C THR A 539 -15.76 -18.09 6.31
N GLN A 540 -15.61 -19.41 6.19
CA GLN A 540 -15.58 -20.31 7.33
C GLN A 540 -14.35 -20.05 8.21
N LEU A 541 -13.15 -19.96 7.62
CA LEU A 541 -11.92 -19.64 8.35
C LEU A 541 -12.04 -18.30 9.10
N LEU A 542 -12.44 -17.24 8.41
CA LEU A 542 -12.57 -15.91 9.03
C LEU A 542 -13.60 -15.89 10.16
N LYS A 543 -14.74 -16.58 10.00
CA LYS A 543 -15.74 -16.69 11.09
C LYS A 543 -15.14 -17.31 12.34
N GLU A 544 -14.42 -18.42 12.21
CA GLU A 544 -13.79 -19.12 13.33
C GLU A 544 -12.76 -18.23 14.02
N ILE A 545 -11.82 -17.66 13.24
CA ILE A 545 -10.72 -16.84 13.74
C ILE A 545 -11.22 -15.54 14.36
N PHE A 546 -12.16 -14.83 13.73
CA PHE A 546 -12.70 -13.59 14.27
C PHE A 546 -13.58 -13.82 15.50
N THR A 547 -14.28 -14.96 15.59
CA THR A 547 -15.04 -15.29 16.80
C THR A 547 -14.13 -15.42 18.02
N VAL A 548 -13.01 -16.13 17.91
CA VAL A 548 -12.05 -16.27 19.04
C VAL A 548 -11.34 -14.94 19.35
N SER A 549 -11.06 -14.14 18.33
CA SER A 549 -10.45 -12.81 18.45
C SER A 549 -11.35 -11.82 19.18
N LEU A 550 -12.62 -11.74 18.80
CA LEU A 550 -13.61 -10.87 19.44
C LEU A 550 -13.95 -11.34 20.86
N LYS A 551 -13.97 -12.66 21.10
CA LYS A 551 -14.13 -13.21 22.45
C LYS A 551 -12.99 -12.72 23.37
N ARG A 552 -11.74 -12.82 22.91
CA ARG A 552 -10.55 -12.31 23.62
C ARG A 552 -10.66 -10.81 23.90
N LYS A 553 -11.05 -9.99 22.90
CA LYS A 553 -11.28 -8.54 23.07
C LYS A 553 -12.28 -8.23 24.18
N ASN A 554 -13.34 -9.02 24.31
CA ASN A 554 -14.38 -8.80 25.32
C ASN A 554 -13.98 -9.29 26.73
N GLU A 555 -13.09 -10.26 26.84
CA GLU A 555 -12.54 -10.71 28.14
C GLU A 555 -11.54 -9.69 28.73
N ASN A 556 -10.92 -8.88 27.88
CA ASN A 556 -9.95 -7.84 28.27
C ASN A 556 -10.59 -6.45 28.56
N LYS A 557 -11.90 -6.29 28.35
CA LYS A 557 -12.68 -5.08 28.72
C LYS A 557 -13.24 -5.21 30.14
#